data_AF-A0A2T6D094-F1
#
_entry.id   AF-A0A2T6D094-F1
#
_cell.length_a   1.000
_cell.length_b   1.000
_cell.length_c   1.000
_cell.angle_alpha   90.00
_cell.angle_beta   90.00
_cell.angle_gamma   90.00
#
_symmetry.space_group_name_H-M   'P 1'
#
loop_
_entity.id
_entity.type
_entity.pdbx_description
1 polymer ?
#
loop_
_entity_poly.entity_id
_entity_poly.type
_entity_poly.pdbx_seq_one_letter_code
_entity_poly.pdbx_strand_id
1 'polypeptide(L)'
;MPTPHQPSAAVRRVLRKLGADIHDARRRRRLPMAVVADRAFTTRATLQRVERGDTSVSIGIYAAVLNALGLLDALGQIADIGRDEVGQALASEALPRRIHLPRKTRKPPDA
;
A
#
# COMPACT_ATOMS: atom_id res chain seq x y z
N MET A 1 -16.53 -22.13 -0.27
CA MET A 1 -17.10 -20.81 0.12
C MET A 1 -15.98 -20.01 0.75
N PRO A 2 -15.65 -18.80 0.28
CA PRO A 2 -14.72 -17.95 1.02
C PRO A 2 -15.32 -17.70 2.41
N THR A 3 -14.51 -17.92 3.45
CA THR A 3 -14.89 -17.65 4.83
C THR A 3 -15.30 -16.17 4.96
N PRO A 4 -16.37 -15.84 5.72
CA PRO A 4 -16.73 -14.44 5.96
C PRO A 4 -15.57 -13.77 6.70
N HIS A 5 -14.72 -13.05 5.97
CA HIS A 5 -13.67 -12.25 6.58
C HIS A 5 -14.36 -11.08 7.26
N GLN A 6 -14.46 -11.14 8.59
CA GLN A 6 -15.02 -10.08 9.41
C GLN A 6 -13.86 -9.20 9.89
N PRO A 7 -13.58 -8.08 9.22
CA PRO A 7 -12.45 -7.23 9.58
C PRO A 7 -12.65 -6.63 10.97
N SER A 8 -11.57 -6.40 11.69
CA SER A 8 -11.60 -5.72 12.99
C SER A 8 -12.19 -4.30 12.86
N ALA A 9 -12.64 -3.74 13.98
CA ALA A 9 -13.15 -2.36 14.00
C ALA A 9 -12.09 -1.34 13.50
N ALA A 10 -10.82 -1.58 13.83
CA ALA A 10 -9.70 -0.76 13.36
C ALA A 10 -9.58 -0.79 11.83
N VAL A 11 -9.61 -1.98 11.22
CA VAL A 11 -9.54 -2.15 9.76
C VAL A 11 -10.71 -1.43 9.07
N ARG A 12 -11.93 -1.59 9.59
CA ARG A 12 -13.11 -0.88 9.05
C ARG A 12 -12.97 0.63 9.13
N ARG A 13 -12.40 1.16 10.22
CA ARG A 13 -12.18 2.60 10.39
C ARG A 13 -11.17 3.12 9.37
N VAL A 14 -10.06 2.41 9.16
CA VAL A 14 -9.03 2.78 8.19
C VAL A 14 -9.60 2.77 6.77
N LEU A 15 -10.33 1.72 6.39
CA LEU A 15 -10.94 1.64 5.06
C LEU A 15 -12.02 2.70 4.84
N ARG A 16 -12.83 3.03 5.85
CA ARG A 16 -13.77 4.16 5.77
C ARG A 16 -13.06 5.50 5.54
N LYS A 17 -11.94 5.74 6.23
CA LYS A 17 -11.11 6.94 5.99
C LYS A 17 -10.59 6.94 4.56
N LEU A 18 -10.02 5.82 4.09
CA LEU A 18 -9.54 5.70 2.71
C LEU A 18 -10.65 5.99 1.69
N GLY A 19 -11.85 5.42 1.88
CA GLY A 19 -13.00 5.68 1.03
C GLY A 19 -13.41 7.16 1.01
N ALA A 20 -13.40 7.82 2.17
CA ALA A 20 -13.67 9.26 2.28
C ALA A 20 -12.60 10.10 1.56
N ASP A 21 -11.32 9.76 1.71
CA ASP A 21 -10.22 10.42 1.02
C ASP A 21 -10.34 10.26 -0.51
N ILE A 22 -10.75 9.07 -1.00
CA ILE A 22 -11.05 8.82 -2.42
C ILE A 22 -12.22 9.68 -2.90
N HIS A 23 -13.31 9.75 -2.12
CA HIS A 23 -14.48 10.57 -2.43
C HIS A 23 -14.10 12.05 -2.56
N ASP A 24 -13.34 12.56 -1.60
CA ASP A 24 -12.84 13.93 -1.60
C ASP A 24 -11.92 14.18 -2.79
N ALA A 25 -10.99 13.28 -3.07
CA ALA A 25 -10.08 13.38 -4.20
C ALA A 25 -10.83 13.43 -5.53
N ARG A 26 -11.91 12.64 -5.69
CA ARG A 26 -12.79 12.71 -6.87
C ARG A 26 -13.49 14.08 -6.97
N ARG A 27 -14.06 14.58 -5.87
CA ARG A 27 -14.78 15.86 -5.84
C ARG A 27 -13.87 17.05 -6.11
N ARG A 28 -12.67 17.09 -5.51
CA ARG A 28 -11.67 18.15 -5.73
C ARG A 28 -11.24 18.23 -7.20
N ARG A 29 -11.20 17.09 -7.89
CA ARG A 29 -10.91 16.99 -9.34
C ARG A 29 -12.14 17.22 -10.22
N ARG A 30 -13.30 17.53 -9.64
CA ARG A 30 -14.58 17.74 -10.35
C ARG A 30 -14.97 16.58 -11.27
N LEU A 31 -14.61 15.36 -10.90
CA LEU A 31 -14.89 14.17 -11.70
C LEU A 31 -16.26 13.57 -11.31
N PRO A 32 -17.19 13.42 -12.26
CA PRO A 32 -18.42 12.68 -12.02
C PRO A 32 -18.15 11.22 -11.67
N MET A 33 -19.00 10.62 -10.83
CA MET A 33 -18.89 9.23 -10.43
C MET A 33 -18.90 8.28 -11.65
N ALA A 34 -19.71 8.57 -12.66
CA ALA A 34 -19.76 7.78 -13.90
C ALA A 34 -18.41 7.74 -14.62
N VAL A 35 -17.72 8.89 -14.71
CA VAL A 35 -16.42 9.00 -15.40
C VAL A 35 -15.35 8.19 -14.69
N VAL A 36 -15.28 8.27 -13.35
CA VAL A 36 -14.29 7.50 -12.58
C VAL A 36 -14.60 6.00 -12.62
N ALA A 37 -15.88 5.62 -12.52
CA ALA A 37 -16.28 4.23 -12.61
C ALA A 37 -15.90 3.62 -13.97
N ASP A 38 -16.15 4.34 -15.06
CA ASP A 38 -15.80 3.93 -16.42
C ASP A 38 -14.28 3.77 -16.59
N ARG A 39 -13.48 4.77 -16.17
CA ARG A 39 -12.00 4.70 -16.18
C ARG A 39 -11.42 3.58 -15.33
N ALA A 40 -12.11 3.20 -14.25
CA ALA A 40 -11.72 2.11 -13.37
C ALA A 40 -12.31 0.76 -13.80
N PHE A 41 -12.95 0.69 -14.98
CA PHE A 41 -13.62 -0.50 -15.52
C PHE A 41 -14.59 -1.13 -14.51
N THR A 42 -15.39 -0.29 -13.84
CA THR A 42 -16.33 -0.71 -12.80
C THR A 42 -17.66 0.03 -12.87
N THR A 43 -18.59 -0.29 -11.98
CA THR A 43 -19.93 0.33 -11.95
C THR A 43 -20.00 1.48 -10.95
N ARG A 44 -20.98 2.39 -11.12
CA ARG A 44 -21.27 3.44 -10.13
C ARG A 44 -21.56 2.88 -8.74
N ALA A 45 -22.28 1.75 -8.67
CA ALA A 45 -22.58 1.09 -7.40
C ALA A 45 -21.32 0.59 -6.71
N THR A 46 -20.39 0.00 -7.47
CA THR A 46 -19.10 -0.45 -6.93
C THR A 46 -18.25 0.73 -6.46
N LEU A 47 -18.15 1.81 -7.24
CA LEU A 47 -17.43 3.02 -6.83
C LEU A 47 -18.05 3.63 -5.56
N GLN A 48 -19.37 3.61 -5.42
CA GLN A 48 -20.03 4.07 -4.19
C GLN A 48 -19.68 3.21 -2.97
N ARG A 49 -19.47 1.90 -3.15
CA ARG A 49 -19.01 1.00 -2.08
C ARG A 49 -17.55 1.27 -1.71
N VAL A 50 -16.69 1.51 -2.71
CA VAL A 50 -15.30 1.95 -2.51
C VAL A 50 -15.24 3.24 -1.69
N GLU A 51 -16.03 4.25 -2.04
CA GLU A 51 -16.08 5.53 -1.32
C GLU A 51 -16.61 5.39 0.12
N ARG A 52 -17.36 4.32 0.41
CA ARG A 52 -17.79 3.97 1.78
C ARG A 52 -16.75 3.16 2.56
N GLY A 53 -15.66 2.73 1.92
CA GLY A 53 -14.66 1.86 2.55
C GLY A 53 -15.17 0.44 2.79
N ASP A 54 -16.03 -0.08 1.91
CA ASP A 54 -16.55 -1.44 2.00
C ASP A 54 -15.41 -2.46 1.86
N THR A 55 -15.27 -3.33 2.87
CA THR A 55 -14.21 -4.32 3.00
C THR A 55 -14.41 -5.54 2.10
N SER A 56 -15.61 -5.72 1.55
CA SER A 56 -15.92 -6.81 0.63
C SER A 56 -15.60 -6.47 -0.83
N VAL A 57 -15.23 -5.22 -1.12
CA VAL A 57 -14.72 -4.84 -2.44
C VAL A 57 -13.25 -5.27 -2.54
N SER A 58 -12.89 -5.90 -3.66
CA SER A 58 -11.53 -6.40 -3.85
C SER A 58 -10.50 -5.26 -3.90
N ILE A 59 -9.29 -5.53 -3.43
CA ILE A 59 -8.19 -4.55 -3.46
C ILE A 59 -7.85 -4.09 -4.89
N GLY A 60 -8.03 -4.97 -5.88
CA GLY A 60 -7.84 -4.62 -7.30
C GLY A 60 -8.78 -3.52 -7.78
N ILE A 61 -10.03 -3.49 -7.29
CA ILE A 61 -10.99 -2.44 -7.62
C ILE A 61 -10.58 -1.12 -6.94
N TYR A 62 -10.12 -1.15 -5.68
CA TYR A 62 -9.55 0.03 -5.03
C TYR A 62 -8.35 0.59 -5.82
N ALA A 63 -7.44 -0.28 -6.25
CA ALA A 63 -6.28 0.10 -7.06
C ALA A 63 -6.71 0.71 -8.41
N ALA A 64 -7.69 0.14 -9.10
CA ALA A 64 -8.22 0.68 -10.35
C ALA A 64 -8.85 2.07 -10.18
N VAL A 65 -9.61 2.29 -9.10
CA VAL A 65 -10.17 3.61 -8.77
C VAL A 65 -9.07 4.61 -8.44
N LEU A 66 -8.06 4.23 -7.65
CA LEU A 66 -6.91 5.08 -7.36
C LEU A 66 -6.14 5.42 -8.64
N ASN A 67 -5.97 4.47 -9.55
CA ASN A 67 -5.37 4.71 -10.87
C ASN A 67 -6.17 5.70 -11.72
N ALA A 68 -7.49 5.52 -11.80
CA ALA A 68 -8.39 6.45 -12.50
C ALA A 68 -8.36 7.88 -11.94
N LEU A 69 -7.95 8.02 -10.67
CA LEU A 69 -7.75 9.27 -9.95
C LEU A 69 -6.30 9.77 -9.99
N GLY A 70 -5.35 9.05 -10.57
CA GLY A 70 -3.92 9.42 -10.59
C GLY A 70 -3.25 9.33 -9.21
N LEU A 71 -3.67 8.36 -8.38
CA LEU A 71 -3.17 8.10 -7.02
C LEU A 71 -2.56 6.69 -6.89
N LEU A 72 -2.26 6.01 -8.00
CA LEU A 72 -1.76 4.63 -7.97
C LEU A 72 -0.39 4.53 -7.28
N ASP A 73 0.52 5.49 -7.51
CA ASP A 73 1.87 5.46 -6.93
C ASP A 73 1.84 5.48 -5.40
N ALA A 74 0.87 6.17 -4.81
CA ALA A 74 0.70 6.21 -3.36
C ALA A 74 0.35 4.82 -2.78
N LEU A 75 -0.35 3.97 -3.55
CA LEU A 75 -0.65 2.59 -3.14
C LEU A 75 0.63 1.74 -3.11
N GLY A 76 1.53 1.91 -4.08
CA GLY A 76 2.81 1.21 -4.13
C GLY A 76 3.76 1.58 -2.98
N GLN A 77 3.55 2.74 -2.37
CA GLN A 77 4.40 3.27 -1.29
C GLN A 77 3.95 2.88 0.12
N ILE A 78 2.81 2.20 0.29
CA ILE A 78 2.24 1.89 1.61
C ILE A 78 3.16 1.01 2.45
N ALA A 79 3.92 0.11 1.82
CA ALA A 79 4.84 -0.82 2.47
C ALA A 79 6.30 -0.59 2.06
N ASP A 80 6.66 0.66 1.75
CA ASP A 80 8.04 1.03 1.44
C ASP A 80 8.94 0.80 2.66
N ILE A 81 10.03 0.03 2.47
CA ILE A 81 11.02 -0.29 3.52
C ILE A 81 11.62 0.99 4.13
N GLY A 82 11.79 2.05 3.33
CA GLY A 82 12.29 3.33 3.82
C GLY A 82 11.34 4.02 4.81
N ARG A 83 10.09 3.58 4.90
CA ARG A 83 9.05 4.11 5.81
C ARG A 83 8.58 3.09 6.85
N ASP A 84 9.16 1.88 6.85
CA ASP A 84 8.88 0.85 7.84
C ASP A 84 9.77 1.06 9.07
N GLU A 85 9.31 1.88 10.01
CA GLU A 85 10.01 2.17 11.27
C GLU A 85 10.29 0.90 12.08
N VAL A 86 9.38 -0.07 12.05
CA VAL A 86 9.55 -1.35 12.75
C VAL A 86 10.65 -2.17 12.09
N GLY A 87 10.64 -2.26 10.76
CA GLY A 87 11.71 -2.90 9.98
C GLY A 87 13.08 -2.25 10.24
N GLN A 88 13.13 -0.92 10.33
CA GLN A 88 14.35 -0.18 10.66
C GLN A 88 14.85 -0.44 12.08
N ALA A 89 13.94 -0.52 13.06
CA ALA A 89 14.28 -0.86 14.44
C ALA A 89 14.85 -2.27 14.54
N LEU A 90 14.21 -3.26 13.90
CA LEU A 90 14.70 -4.64 13.84
C LEU A 90 16.07 -4.75 13.15
N ALA A 91 16.28 -4.02 12.04
CA ALA A 91 17.57 -3.98 11.36
C ALA A 91 18.68 -3.32 12.22
N SER A 92 18.32 -2.32 13.02
CA SER A 92 19.23 -1.67 13.97
C SER A 92 19.62 -2.60 15.12
N GLU A 93 18.67 -3.39 15.63
CA GLU A 93 18.96 -4.42 16.65
C GLU A 93 19.86 -5.53 16.12
N ALA A 94 19.75 -5.86 14.84
CA ALA A 94 20.57 -6.88 14.16
C ALA A 94 21.99 -6.40 13.77
N LEU A 95 22.40 -5.18 14.14
CA LEU A 95 23.73 -4.65 13.82
C LEU A 95 24.84 -5.55 14.40
N PRO A 96 25.83 -5.97 13.57
CA PRO A 96 26.94 -6.77 14.06
C PRO A 96 27.74 -5.97 15.09
N ARG A 97 27.87 -6.52 16.30
CA ARG A 97 28.65 -5.90 17.40
C ARG A 97 30.13 -5.67 17.06
N ARG A 98 30.67 -6.42 16.09
CA ARG A 98 32.01 -6.27 15.54
C ARG A 98 32.03 -6.59 14.06
N ILE A 99 32.67 -5.72 13.28
CA ILE A 99 32.96 -5.94 11.86
C ILE A 99 34.46 -6.21 11.74
N HIS A 100 34.85 -7.35 11.18
CA HIS A 100 36.25 -7.68 10.91
C HIS A 100 36.54 -7.53 9.42
N LEU A 101 37.62 -6.81 9.07
CA LEU A 101 38.11 -6.82 7.69
C LEU A 101 38.70 -8.19 7.37
N PRO A 102 38.43 -8.74 6.17
CA PRO A 102 39.10 -9.96 5.72
C PRO A 102 40.60 -9.69 5.65
N ARG A 103 41.37 -10.47 6.43
CA ARG A 103 42.83 -10.39 6.46
C ARG A 103 43.35 -10.81 5.09
N LYS A 104 43.90 -9.87 4.32
CA LYS A 104 44.61 -10.14 3.07
C LYS A 104 45.73 -11.14 3.36
N THR A 105 45.55 -12.38 2.95
CA THR A 105 46.61 -13.40 3.01
C THR A 105 47.74 -12.94 2.09
N ARG A 106 48.87 -12.54 2.67
CA ARG A 106 50.10 -12.33 1.90
C ARG A 106 50.54 -13.72 1.41
N LYS A 107 50.50 -13.94 0.09
CA LYS A 107 51.09 -15.12 -0.54
C LYS A 107 52.61 -15.10 -0.26
N PRO A 108 53.21 -16.17 0.28
CA PRO A 108 54.66 -16.21 0.48
C PRO A 108 55.37 -16.18 -0.90
N PRO A 109 56.55 -15.54 -1.00
CA PRO A 109 57.33 -15.55 -2.24
C PRO A 109 57.88 -16.95 -2.49
N ASP A 110 57.67 -17.44 -3.70
CA ASP A 110 58.22 -18.71 -4.20
C ASP A 110 59.77 -18.67 -4.12
N ALA A 111 60.35 -19.73 -3.55
CA ALA A 111 61.78 -20.00 -3.50
C ALA A 111 62.09 -21.27 -4.30
#